data_AF-A0A8H6MEB5-F1
#
_entry.id   AF-A0A8H6MEB5-F1
#
_cell.length_a   1.000
_cell.length_b   1.000
_cell.length_c   1.000
_cell.angle_alpha   90.00
_cell.angle_beta   90.00
_cell.angle_gamma   90.00
#
_symmetry.space_group_name_H-M   'P 1'
#
loop_
_entity.id
_entity.type
_entity.pdbx_description
1 polymer ?
#
loop_
_entity_poly.entity_id
_entity_poly.type
_entity_poly.pdbx_seq_one_letter_code
_entity_poly.pdbx_strand_id
1 'polypeptide(L)'
;MQLTTEIQHDEINLFRLVRRLEKSVQLSDTWEDDARAKARKELQKVKYARKLVKNVEGYEQQTGSRQYSEHMRRLNSAKSALDKIESVLKDTESKHTQPPRKGPSLLDQLPPPIEPVTPSESLNGEDDELDGQTTPKAQSQRLPSPLDIPPTDNFLLSPAEELPLGLPSSGLVSALPALVSAAPFDGPPPYRSVPPACTTTTARETFSDLGLHNRKPQGAAASFESHNAVQTELSQQLEQMAAQLKRNALHFASALEKDRAVVEAAQGKVEGNLTFMETQRGRLKAFAGKSGGTTWITLGIVLCVLLLFILMVGFIRMTRF
;
A
#
# COMPACT_ATOMS: atom_id res chain seq x y z
N MET A 1 35.20 23.20 9.21
CA MET A 1 35.49 21.89 9.84
C MET A 1 34.28 20.97 9.99
N GLN A 2 33.02 21.44 9.91
CA GLN A 2 31.85 20.56 10.07
C GLN A 2 31.58 19.66 8.84
N LEU A 3 31.79 20.16 7.62
CA LEU A 3 31.52 19.42 6.38
C LEU A 3 32.31 18.09 6.28
N THR A 4 33.57 18.06 6.71
CA THR A 4 34.39 16.85 6.67
C THR A 4 33.89 15.76 7.63
N THR A 5 33.26 16.14 8.74
CA THR A 5 32.69 15.18 9.69
C THR A 5 31.40 14.56 9.16
N GLU A 6 30.58 15.35 8.45
CA GLU A 6 29.35 14.87 7.82
C GLU A 6 29.65 13.86 6.71
N ILE A 7 30.64 14.16 5.86
CA ILE A 7 31.10 13.26 4.78
C ILE A 7 31.56 11.91 5.36
N GLN A 8 32.36 11.93 6.41
CA GLN A 8 32.84 10.71 7.07
C GLN A 8 31.68 9.90 7.67
N HIS A 9 30.68 10.56 8.25
CA HIS A 9 29.50 9.87 8.77
C HIS A 9 28.69 9.20 7.65
N ASP A 10 28.45 9.90 6.55
CA ASP A 10 27.73 9.36 5.40
C ASP A 10 28.47 8.18 4.78
N GLU A 11 29.79 8.24 4.68
CA GLU A 11 30.64 7.13 4.22
C GLU A 11 30.50 5.90 5.13
N ILE A 12 30.68 6.07 6.45
CA ILE A 12 30.57 4.98 7.43
C ILE A 12 29.17 4.37 7.40
N ASN A 13 28.14 5.22 7.30
CA ASN A 13 26.75 4.79 7.24
C ASN A 13 26.46 4.01 5.94
N LEU A 14 27.00 4.45 4.80
CA LEU A 14 26.90 3.76 3.53
C LEU A 14 27.47 2.34 3.63
N PHE A 15 28.72 2.18 4.07
CA PHE A 15 29.32 0.84 4.16
C PHE A 15 28.60 -0.07 5.16
N ARG A 16 28.16 0.47 6.30
CA ARG A 16 27.35 -0.30 7.27
C ARG A 16 25.99 -0.70 6.70
N LEU A 17 25.38 0.12 5.86
CA LEU A 17 24.10 -0.17 5.24
C LEU A 17 24.26 -1.21 4.13
N VAL A 18 25.24 -1.05 3.24
CA VAL A 18 25.55 -2.01 2.18
C VAL A 18 25.83 -3.39 2.78
N ARG A 19 26.68 -3.48 3.81
CA ARG A 19 26.97 -4.76 4.47
C ARG A 19 25.75 -5.40 5.14
N ARG A 20 24.80 -4.60 5.63
CA ARG A 20 23.52 -5.09 6.16
C ARG A 20 22.60 -5.58 5.06
N LEU A 21 22.56 -4.88 3.93
CA LEU A 21 21.78 -5.26 2.74
C LEU A 21 22.32 -6.54 2.11
N GLU A 22 23.65 -6.70 2.02
CA GLU A 22 24.27 -7.94 1.54
C GLU A 22 23.88 -9.13 2.42
N LYS A 23 23.92 -8.94 3.75
CA LYS A 23 23.49 -9.98 4.70
C LYS A 23 22.00 -10.27 4.62
N SER A 24 21.14 -9.25 4.45
CA SER A 24 19.70 -9.46 4.33
C SER A 24 19.34 -10.21 3.05
N VAL A 25 20.02 -9.90 1.94
CA VAL A 25 19.88 -10.64 0.67
C VAL A 25 20.41 -12.06 0.78
N GLN A 26 21.53 -12.31 1.46
CA GLN A 26 21.99 -13.68 1.69
C GLN A 26 21.00 -14.51 2.53
N LEU A 27 20.22 -13.85 3.39
CA LEU A 27 19.14 -14.48 4.16
C LEU A 27 17.79 -14.51 3.39
N SER A 28 17.75 -14.15 2.10
CA SER A 28 16.49 -14.07 1.37
C SER A 28 15.77 -15.41 1.21
N ASP A 29 16.50 -16.52 1.25
CA ASP A 29 15.92 -17.86 1.14
C ASP A 29 15.02 -18.21 2.32
N THR A 30 15.12 -17.51 3.44
CA THR A 30 14.26 -17.71 4.63
C THR A 30 12.98 -16.85 4.61
N TRP A 31 12.65 -16.20 3.49
CA TRP A 31 11.52 -15.27 3.41
C TRP A 31 10.22 -15.91 2.90
N GLU A 32 9.72 -17.00 3.50
CA GLU A 32 8.57 -17.72 2.90
C GLU A 32 7.25 -16.92 2.86
N ASP A 33 6.78 -16.35 3.97
CA ASP A 33 5.44 -15.73 3.99
C ASP A 33 5.43 -14.22 3.69
N ASP A 34 6.58 -13.55 3.87
CA ASP A 34 6.72 -12.09 3.80
C ASP A 34 7.75 -11.62 2.77
N ALA A 35 8.22 -12.50 1.88
CA ALA A 35 9.27 -12.18 0.89
C ALA A 35 9.02 -10.88 0.15
N ARG A 36 7.80 -10.68 -0.35
CA ARG A 36 7.47 -9.49 -1.12
C ARG A 36 7.53 -8.21 -0.27
N ALA A 37 6.97 -8.25 0.93
CA ALA A 37 6.97 -7.11 1.83
C ALA A 37 8.39 -6.76 2.31
N LYS A 38 9.20 -7.78 2.61
CA LYS A 38 10.61 -7.64 2.96
C LYS A 38 11.44 -7.12 1.79
N ALA A 39 11.28 -7.68 0.59
CA ALA A 39 11.98 -7.22 -0.61
C ALA A 39 11.71 -5.72 -0.88
N ARG A 40 10.47 -5.26 -0.73
CA ARG A 40 10.12 -3.83 -0.87
C ARG A 40 10.80 -2.94 0.17
N LYS A 41 10.86 -3.39 1.44
CA LYS A 41 11.56 -2.67 2.51
C LYS A 41 13.06 -2.58 2.23
N GLU A 42 13.68 -3.67 1.80
CA GLU A 42 15.10 -3.68 1.42
C GLU A 42 15.35 -2.80 0.18
N LEU A 43 14.44 -2.79 -0.80
CA LEU A 43 14.54 -1.92 -1.98
C LEU A 43 14.51 -0.43 -1.61
N GLN A 44 13.73 -0.04 -0.59
CA GLN A 44 13.77 1.33 -0.06
C GLN A 44 15.13 1.66 0.58
N LYS A 45 15.73 0.71 1.31
CA LYS A 45 17.08 0.87 1.87
C LYS A 45 18.13 1.01 0.77
N VAL A 46 18.01 0.27 -0.35
CA VAL A 46 18.86 0.42 -1.53
C VAL A 46 18.74 1.82 -2.13
N LYS A 47 17.51 2.36 -2.26
CA LYS A 47 17.30 3.74 -2.74
C LYS A 47 17.98 4.77 -1.84
N TYR A 48 17.87 4.59 -0.52
CA TYR A 48 18.56 5.45 0.44
C TYR A 48 20.09 5.32 0.35
N ALA A 49 20.62 4.10 0.20
CA ALA A 49 22.04 3.87 -0.02
C ALA A 49 22.55 4.54 -1.30
N ARG A 50 21.78 4.51 -2.41
CA ARG A 50 22.11 5.26 -3.64
C ARG A 50 22.13 6.77 -3.42
N LYS A 51 21.27 7.29 -2.55
CA LYS A 51 21.29 8.71 -2.16
C LYS A 51 22.56 9.05 -1.38
N LEU A 52 22.98 8.21 -0.44
CA LEU A 52 24.25 8.35 0.29
C LEU A 52 25.46 8.33 -0.66
N VAL A 53 25.49 7.41 -1.63
CA VAL A 53 26.54 7.37 -2.67
C VAL A 53 26.63 8.69 -3.43
N LYS A 54 25.48 9.24 -3.86
CA LYS A 54 25.43 10.55 -4.55
C LYS A 54 25.91 11.70 -3.67
N ASN A 55 25.54 11.70 -2.39
CA ASN A 55 26.00 12.70 -1.44
C ASN A 55 27.52 12.65 -1.32
N VAL A 56 28.08 11.47 -1.03
CA VAL A 56 29.54 11.27 -0.87
C VAL A 56 30.31 11.68 -2.14
N GLU A 57 29.80 11.33 -3.33
CA GLU A 57 30.39 11.76 -4.61
C GLU A 57 30.36 13.26 -4.84
N GLY A 58 29.28 13.93 -4.42
CA GLY A 58 29.14 15.38 -4.54
C GLY A 58 30.19 16.13 -3.72
N TYR A 59 30.59 15.60 -2.56
CA TYR A 59 31.63 16.19 -1.73
C TYR A 59 33.05 15.88 -2.22
N GLU A 60 33.27 14.70 -2.81
CA GLU A 60 34.58 14.31 -3.35
C GLU A 60 35.03 15.17 -4.52
N GLN A 61 34.10 15.59 -5.39
CA GLN A 61 34.42 16.50 -6.52
C GLN A 61 35.07 17.82 -6.08
N GLN A 62 34.89 18.20 -4.82
CA GLN A 62 35.42 19.45 -4.26
C GLN A 62 36.83 19.32 -3.67
N THR A 63 37.31 18.11 -3.37
CA THR A 63 38.51 17.92 -2.53
C THR A 63 39.78 17.50 -3.27
N GLY A 64 39.72 17.12 -4.56
CA GLY A 64 40.86 17.07 -5.50
C GLY A 64 42.13 16.32 -5.07
N SER A 65 42.07 15.51 -4.02
CA SER A 65 43.26 14.99 -3.32
C SER A 65 43.64 13.60 -3.80
N ARG A 66 44.94 13.25 -3.68
CA ARG A 66 45.53 11.96 -4.07
C ARG A 66 44.89 10.75 -3.39
N GLN A 67 44.16 10.93 -2.29
CA GLN A 67 43.35 9.91 -1.62
C GLN A 67 42.12 9.47 -2.42
N TYR A 68 41.77 10.20 -3.48
CA TYR A 68 40.63 9.94 -4.37
C TYR A 68 40.67 8.55 -5.02
N SER A 69 41.84 8.02 -5.38
CA SER A 69 41.92 6.75 -6.13
C SER A 69 41.43 5.54 -5.31
N GLU A 70 41.80 5.46 -4.04
CA GLU A 70 41.39 4.38 -3.15
C GLU A 70 39.94 4.55 -2.69
N HIS A 71 39.52 5.80 -2.40
CA HIS A 71 38.13 6.06 -2.01
C HIS A 71 37.17 5.75 -3.16
N MET A 72 37.49 6.16 -4.38
CA MET A 72 36.71 5.88 -5.59
C MET A 72 36.61 4.38 -5.88
N ARG A 73 37.67 3.59 -5.62
CA ARG A 73 37.60 2.12 -5.71
C ARG A 73 36.58 1.53 -4.74
N ARG A 74 36.55 2.02 -3.50
CA ARG A 74 35.60 1.56 -2.48
C ARG A 74 34.17 1.97 -2.83
N LEU A 75 33.94 3.20 -3.30
CA LEU A 75 32.63 3.65 -3.76
C LEU A 75 32.14 2.84 -4.96
N ASN A 76 33.00 2.58 -5.94
CA ASN A 76 32.65 1.72 -7.07
C ASN A 76 32.33 0.28 -6.63
N SER A 77 33.05 -0.25 -5.64
CA SER A 77 32.71 -1.55 -5.06
C SER A 77 31.31 -1.54 -4.43
N ALA A 78 30.97 -0.50 -3.67
CA ALA A 78 29.66 -0.33 -3.05
C ALA A 78 28.54 -0.14 -4.09
N LYS A 79 28.78 0.63 -5.17
CA LYS A 79 27.87 0.75 -6.31
C LYS A 79 27.56 -0.60 -6.94
N SER A 80 28.61 -1.35 -7.27
CA SER A 80 28.45 -2.67 -7.89
C SER A 80 27.71 -3.66 -6.98
N ALA A 81 27.93 -3.58 -5.65
CA ALA A 81 27.18 -4.37 -4.68
C ALA A 81 25.70 -3.96 -4.63
N LEU A 82 25.40 -2.65 -4.63
CA LEU A 82 24.02 -2.15 -4.68
C LEU A 82 23.29 -2.54 -5.96
N ASP A 83 23.97 -2.55 -7.11
CA ASP A 83 23.39 -3.00 -8.38
C ASP A 83 23.01 -4.48 -8.35
N LYS A 84 23.90 -5.34 -7.80
CA LYS A 84 23.63 -6.77 -7.60
C LYS A 84 22.48 -7.01 -6.62
N ILE A 85 22.47 -6.28 -5.50
CA ILE A 85 21.40 -6.36 -4.50
C ILE A 85 20.05 -5.92 -5.11
N GLU A 86 20.05 -4.83 -5.89
CA GLU A 86 18.85 -4.35 -6.55
C GLU A 86 18.30 -5.34 -7.58
N SER A 87 19.16 -5.99 -8.36
CA SER A 87 18.71 -7.01 -9.31
C SER A 87 18.06 -8.20 -8.60
N VAL A 88 18.67 -8.72 -7.53
CA VAL A 88 18.10 -9.83 -6.74
C VAL A 88 16.79 -9.44 -6.06
N LEU A 89 16.70 -8.22 -5.52
CA LEU A 89 15.46 -7.72 -4.91
C LEU A 89 14.34 -7.51 -5.93
N LYS A 90 14.66 -7.07 -7.15
CA LYS A 90 13.67 -6.98 -8.24
C LYS A 90 13.23 -8.37 -8.70
N ASP A 91 14.15 -9.31 -8.84
CA ASP A 91 13.83 -10.68 -9.23
C ASP A 91 12.94 -11.36 -8.18
N THR A 92 13.23 -11.16 -6.89
CA THR A 92 12.38 -11.68 -5.79
C THR A 92 11.00 -11.01 -5.78
N GLU A 93 10.90 -9.69 -6.00
CA GLU A 93 9.61 -9.01 -6.12
C GLU A 93 8.81 -9.51 -7.33
N SER A 94 9.45 -9.69 -8.49
CA SER A 94 8.80 -10.22 -9.70
C SER A 94 8.34 -11.66 -9.54
N LYS A 95 9.14 -12.52 -8.91
CA LYS A 95 8.77 -13.92 -8.59
C LYS A 95 7.50 -14.00 -7.74
N HIS A 96 7.37 -13.14 -6.73
CA HIS A 96 6.19 -13.10 -5.84
C HIS A 96 5.04 -12.22 -6.35
N THR A 97 5.19 -11.59 -7.52
CA THR A 97 4.13 -10.79 -8.17
C THR A 97 3.43 -11.56 -9.28
N GLN A 98 3.95 -12.71 -9.73
CA GLN A 98 3.20 -13.54 -10.67
C GLN A 98 1.88 -13.98 -10.01
N PRO A 99 0.71 -13.63 -10.58
CA PRO A 99 -0.56 -14.10 -10.06
C PRO A 99 -0.52 -15.63 -10.06
N PRO A 100 -1.14 -16.29 -9.06
CA PRO A 100 -1.25 -17.74 -9.05
C PRO A 100 -1.80 -18.14 -10.42
N ARG A 101 -1.06 -18.99 -11.16
CA ARG A 101 -1.53 -19.53 -12.43
C ARG A 101 -2.92 -20.09 -12.16
N LYS A 102 -3.96 -19.40 -12.63
CA LYS A 102 -5.32 -19.90 -12.53
C LYS A 102 -5.27 -21.25 -13.24
N GLY A 103 -5.52 -22.33 -12.50
CA GLY A 103 -5.71 -23.63 -13.11
C GLY A 103 -6.77 -23.53 -14.21
N PRO A 104 -6.76 -24.44 -15.21
CA PRO A 104 -7.77 -24.45 -16.25
C PRO A 104 -9.15 -24.36 -15.58
N SER A 105 -9.97 -23.41 -16.02
CA SER A 105 -11.25 -23.17 -15.39
C SER A 105 -12.08 -24.44 -15.51
N LEU A 106 -12.74 -24.88 -14.43
CA LEU A 106 -13.61 -26.06 -14.47
C LEU A 106 -14.78 -25.87 -15.46
N LEU A 107 -15.02 -24.65 -15.93
CA LEU A 107 -15.99 -24.31 -16.98
C LEU A 107 -15.54 -24.75 -18.37
N ASP A 108 -14.23 -24.86 -18.63
CA ASP A 108 -13.70 -25.37 -19.91
C ASP A 108 -13.79 -26.91 -20.02
N GLN A 109 -14.12 -27.59 -18.92
CA GLN A 109 -14.30 -29.05 -18.86
C GLN A 109 -15.76 -29.48 -18.94
N LEU A 110 -16.71 -28.54 -18.98
CA LEU A 110 -18.12 -28.87 -19.14
C LEU A 110 -18.42 -29.16 -20.61
N PRO A 111 -18.95 -30.34 -20.96
CA PRO A 111 -19.37 -30.64 -22.31
C PRO A 111 -20.47 -29.67 -22.76
N PRO A 112 -20.44 -29.16 -24.00
CA PRO A 112 -21.44 -28.24 -24.49
C PRO A 112 -22.84 -28.90 -24.45
N PRO A 113 -23.89 -28.17 -24.02
CA PRO A 113 -25.25 -28.69 -23.99
C PRO A 113 -25.68 -29.27 -25.34
N ILE A 114 -26.12 -30.53 -25.32
CA ILE A 114 -26.64 -31.24 -26.49
C ILE A 114 -28.01 -30.61 -26.84
N GLU A 115 -28.13 -30.10 -28.06
CA GLU A 115 -29.40 -29.58 -28.57
C GLU A 115 -30.42 -30.72 -28.75
N PRO A 116 -31.66 -30.56 -28.28
CA PRO A 116 -32.69 -31.59 -28.42
C PRO A 116 -33.12 -31.74 -29.88
N VAL A 117 -32.92 -32.96 -30.40
CA VAL A 117 -33.46 -33.44 -31.68
C VAL A 117 -34.99 -33.32 -31.67
N THR A 118 -35.52 -32.58 -32.64
CA THR A 118 -36.93 -32.51 -33.00
C THR A 118 -37.38 -33.85 -33.62
N PRO A 119 -38.34 -34.57 -33.03
CA PRO A 119 -38.96 -35.72 -33.68
C PRO A 119 -39.98 -35.23 -34.70
N SER A 120 -39.77 -35.60 -35.95
CA SER A 120 -40.71 -35.40 -37.05
C SER A 120 -42.02 -36.16 -36.81
N GLU A 121 -43.10 -35.44 -37.03
CA GLU A 121 -44.48 -35.88 -37.18
C GLU A 121 -44.60 -37.02 -38.21
N SER A 122 -45.26 -38.12 -37.86
CA SER A 122 -45.84 -39.08 -38.82
C SER A 122 -46.98 -39.84 -38.15
N LEU A 123 -48.20 -39.40 -38.46
CA LEU A 123 -49.48 -40.08 -38.25
C LEU A 123 -49.67 -41.19 -39.28
N ASN A 124 -50.21 -42.34 -38.84
CA ASN A 124 -51.08 -43.35 -39.49
C ASN A 124 -50.99 -44.62 -38.63
N GLY A 125 -52.03 -45.09 -37.93
CA GLY A 125 -53.30 -45.66 -38.42
C GLY A 125 -53.15 -47.18 -38.53
N GLU A 126 -53.62 -47.96 -37.53
CA GLU A 126 -54.74 -48.96 -37.64
C GLU A 126 -54.28 -50.28 -38.36
N ASP A 127 -54.46 -51.54 -37.94
CA ASP A 127 -55.35 -52.27 -37.02
C ASP A 127 -54.79 -53.70 -36.73
N ASP A 128 -55.53 -54.45 -35.88
CA ASP A 128 -55.67 -55.92 -35.76
C ASP A 128 -54.97 -56.71 -34.62
N GLU A 129 -55.79 -57.05 -33.60
CA GLU A 129 -56.15 -58.40 -33.06
C GLU A 129 -55.15 -59.58 -33.18
N LEU A 130 -54.99 -60.55 -32.25
CA LEU A 130 -55.71 -61.05 -31.07
C LEU A 130 -54.79 -62.11 -30.36
N ASP A 131 -55.08 -62.42 -29.09
CA ASP A 131 -54.68 -63.61 -28.28
C ASP A 131 -53.22 -63.73 -27.78
N GLY A 132 -52.92 -64.06 -26.51
CA GLY A 132 -53.71 -64.44 -25.34
C GLY A 132 -52.78 -64.92 -24.21
N GLN A 133 -53.11 -64.52 -22.98
CA GLN A 133 -52.95 -65.26 -21.71
C GLN A 133 -51.55 -65.67 -21.17
N THR A 134 -51.07 -65.03 -20.10
CA THR A 134 -51.02 -65.56 -18.70
C THR A 134 -50.12 -64.71 -17.77
N THR A 135 -50.70 -64.29 -16.64
CA THR A 135 -50.12 -63.70 -15.41
C THR A 135 -49.35 -64.74 -14.56
N PRO A 136 -48.84 -64.49 -13.32
CA PRO A 136 -48.33 -63.27 -12.64
C PRO A 136 -47.05 -63.49 -11.76
N LYS A 137 -46.38 -62.40 -11.33
CA LYS A 137 -45.76 -62.16 -9.97
C LYS A 137 -45.05 -60.81 -9.99
N ALA A 138 -45.54 -59.72 -9.37
CA ALA A 138 -45.70 -59.40 -7.94
C ALA A 138 -44.39 -59.24 -7.14
N GLN A 139 -43.88 -58.00 -7.01
CA GLN A 139 -43.40 -57.34 -5.78
C GLN A 139 -42.86 -55.93 -6.15
N SER A 140 -43.52 -54.80 -5.89
CA SER A 140 -43.92 -54.14 -4.63
C SER A 140 -42.92 -53.04 -4.19
N GLN A 141 -43.39 -51.79 -4.28
CA GLN A 141 -43.15 -50.63 -3.39
C GLN A 141 -41.74 -49.98 -3.41
N ARG A 142 -41.52 -48.66 -3.25
CA ARG A 142 -42.31 -47.48 -2.86
C ARG A 142 -41.45 -46.21 -3.09
N LEU A 143 -42.04 -45.09 -3.50
CA LEU A 143 -41.63 -43.71 -3.14
C LEU A 143 -42.76 -43.14 -2.22
N PRO A 144 -42.68 -41.97 -1.53
CA PRO A 144 -41.61 -40.96 -1.42
C PRO A 144 -41.40 -40.34 0.01
N SER A 145 -40.57 -39.27 0.07
CA SER A 145 -40.49 -38.10 1.01
C SER A 145 -39.80 -38.24 2.40
N PRO A 146 -39.37 -37.13 3.10
CA PRO A 146 -38.99 -35.75 2.71
C PRO A 146 -37.71 -35.19 3.43
N LEU A 147 -37.41 -33.90 3.18
CA LEU A 147 -36.52 -32.94 3.86
C LEU A 147 -36.18 -33.20 5.35
N ASP A 148 -34.91 -32.97 5.72
CA ASP A 148 -34.54 -32.41 7.03
C ASP A 148 -33.37 -31.41 6.89
N ILE A 149 -33.63 -30.19 7.34
CA ILE A 149 -32.69 -29.07 7.53
C ILE A 149 -32.53 -28.93 9.04
N PRO A 150 -31.32 -28.87 9.61
CA PRO A 150 -31.14 -28.34 10.97
C PRO A 150 -30.85 -26.82 10.92
N PRO A 151 -31.64 -26.00 11.65
CA PRO A 151 -31.43 -24.56 11.78
C PRO A 151 -30.67 -24.19 13.06
N THR A 152 -29.90 -23.08 12.99
CA THR A 152 -29.64 -22.05 14.05
C THR A 152 -29.05 -22.51 15.39
N ASP A 153 -28.26 -21.76 16.15
CA ASP A 153 -27.61 -20.46 16.11
C ASP A 153 -26.80 -20.40 17.44
N ASN A 154 -25.90 -19.42 17.55
CA ASN A 154 -25.42 -18.84 18.82
C ASN A 154 -24.56 -19.72 19.74
N PHE A 155 -23.26 -19.47 19.75
CA PHE A 155 -22.55 -19.20 21.01
C PHE A 155 -21.29 -18.37 20.73
N LEU A 156 -21.50 -17.06 20.53
CA LEU A 156 -20.52 -16.06 20.96
C LEU A 156 -20.53 -16.04 22.49
N LEU A 157 -19.33 -15.87 23.06
CA LEU A 157 -18.96 -15.64 24.46
C LEU A 157 -18.48 -16.87 25.23
N SER A 158 -17.15 -16.99 25.37
CA SER A 158 -16.47 -17.12 26.67
C SER A 158 -14.94 -16.99 26.53
N PRO A 159 -14.22 -16.65 27.63
CA PRO A 159 -13.14 -15.65 27.64
C PRO A 159 -11.71 -16.22 27.89
N ALA A 160 -10.77 -15.28 28.07
CA ALA A 160 -9.31 -15.35 28.20
C ALA A 160 -8.66 -16.49 29.02
N GLU A 161 -7.48 -16.91 28.55
CA GLU A 161 -6.30 -17.39 29.32
C GLU A 161 -5.05 -17.27 28.41
N GLU A 162 -4.16 -16.31 28.64
CA GLU A 162 -2.85 -16.42 29.33
C GLU A 162 -1.70 -17.13 28.56
N LEU A 163 -0.85 -16.29 27.93
CA LEU A 163 0.64 -16.35 27.86
C LEU A 163 1.35 -17.48 27.05
N PRO A 164 2.66 -17.36 26.73
CA PRO A 164 3.49 -16.19 26.40
C PRO A 164 4.41 -16.37 25.15
N LEU A 165 4.99 -15.25 24.66
CA LEU A 165 6.24 -15.13 23.86
C LEU A 165 6.25 -15.73 22.43
N GLY A 166 6.64 -15.05 21.35
CA GLY A 166 7.19 -13.72 21.15
C GLY A 166 7.57 -13.57 19.67
N LEU A 167 6.93 -12.64 18.96
CA LEU A 167 7.27 -12.22 17.60
C LEU A 167 6.95 -10.72 17.42
N PRO A 168 7.89 -9.86 17.01
CA PRO A 168 7.56 -8.52 16.55
C PRO A 168 7.25 -8.53 15.04
N SER A 169 5.97 -8.45 14.71
CA SER A 169 5.47 -7.99 13.42
C SER A 169 4.73 -6.68 13.62
N SER A 170 5.32 -5.59 13.11
CA SER A 170 4.60 -4.36 12.78
C SER A 170 5.22 -3.80 11.50
N GLY A 171 4.69 -4.26 10.38
CA GLY A 171 4.56 -3.42 9.20
C GLY A 171 3.30 -2.56 9.29
N LEU A 172 3.21 -1.60 8.37
CA LEU A 172 2.08 -0.72 8.08
C LEU A 172 2.07 0.57 8.90
N VAL A 173 2.39 1.69 8.24
CA VAL A 173 1.48 2.82 8.00
C VAL A 173 2.18 3.84 7.07
N SER A 174 1.53 4.04 5.94
CA SER A 174 1.35 5.29 5.19
C SER A 174 2.49 5.95 4.41
N ALA A 175 2.36 5.82 3.09
CA ALA A 175 2.64 6.91 2.17
C ALA A 175 1.48 7.93 2.25
N LEU A 176 1.81 9.19 2.54
CA LEU A 176 0.98 10.35 2.22
C LEU A 176 1.79 11.28 1.29
N PRO A 177 1.14 11.93 0.32
CA PRO A 177 1.76 12.97 -0.49
C PRO A 177 1.93 14.22 0.36
N ALA A 178 3.15 14.76 0.39
CA ALA A 178 3.45 16.02 1.02
C ALA A 178 2.78 17.17 0.25
N LEU A 179 1.69 17.70 0.80
CA LEU A 179 1.19 19.03 0.51
C LEU A 179 1.18 19.82 1.83
N VAL A 180 1.62 21.07 1.73
CA VAL A 180 1.66 22.11 2.78
C VAL A 180 2.87 22.05 3.72
N SER A 181 3.91 22.78 3.35
CA SER A 181 4.74 23.54 4.30
C SER A 181 5.03 24.90 3.69
N ALA A 182 4.26 25.89 4.13
CA ALA A 182 4.50 27.30 3.82
C ALA A 182 5.70 27.80 4.62
N ALA A 183 6.71 28.29 3.93
CA ALA A 183 7.74 29.18 4.47
C ALA A 183 7.87 30.39 3.51
N PRO A 184 8.07 31.61 4.02
CA PRO A 184 8.06 32.82 3.21
C PRO A 184 9.41 33.01 2.53
N PHE A 185 9.42 33.15 1.21
CA PHE A 185 10.62 33.52 0.45
C PHE A 185 10.32 34.78 -0.36
N ASP A 186 10.98 35.86 0.02
CA ASP A 186 11.09 37.12 -0.71
C ASP A 186 11.86 36.88 -2.03
N GLY A 187 11.21 37.14 -3.17
CA GLY A 187 11.85 37.15 -4.47
C GLY A 187 10.87 37.51 -5.60
N PRO A 188 11.20 38.48 -6.49
CA PRO A 188 10.28 38.93 -7.54
C PRO A 188 10.19 37.92 -8.70
N PRO A 189 8.99 37.74 -9.31
CA PRO A 189 8.76 36.67 -10.28
C PRO A 189 9.24 37.01 -11.69
N PRO A 190 9.85 36.06 -12.44
CA PRO A 190 9.93 36.13 -13.88
C PRO A 190 8.63 35.64 -14.54
N TYR A 191 8.31 36.29 -15.66
CA TYR A 191 7.19 36.06 -16.56
C TYR A 191 6.95 34.59 -16.96
N ARG A 192 5.68 34.32 -17.33
CA ARG A 192 5.21 33.38 -18.38
C ARG A 192 4.77 31.99 -17.91
N SER A 193 3.45 31.79 -17.81
CA SER A 193 2.61 31.07 -18.79
C SER A 193 1.31 30.58 -18.12
N VAL A 194 0.19 31.07 -18.63
CA VAL A 194 -1.18 30.77 -18.19
C VAL A 194 -1.60 29.38 -18.68
N PRO A 195 -2.18 28.49 -17.84
CA PRO A 195 -2.87 27.30 -18.32
C PRO A 195 -4.31 27.63 -18.77
N PRO A 196 -4.83 26.98 -19.82
CA PRO A 196 -6.13 27.33 -20.40
C PRO A 196 -7.29 26.94 -19.48
N ALA A 197 -8.16 27.92 -19.24
CA ALA A 197 -9.41 27.76 -18.54
C ALA A 197 -10.45 27.03 -19.40
N CYS A 198 -11.22 26.19 -18.69
CA CYS A 198 -12.57 25.72 -18.97
C CYS A 198 -13.31 26.46 -20.11
N THR A 199 -13.62 25.73 -21.18
CA THR A 199 -14.56 26.19 -22.22
C THR A 199 -15.99 26.07 -21.70
N THR A 200 -16.51 27.19 -21.21
CA THR A 200 -17.95 27.49 -21.20
C THR A 200 -18.38 27.69 -22.66
N THR A 201 -19.04 26.69 -23.26
CA THR A 201 -19.65 26.83 -24.59
C THR A 201 -20.92 27.66 -24.46
N THR A 202 -20.77 28.96 -24.63
CA THR A 202 -21.85 29.90 -24.93
C THR A 202 -22.27 29.70 -26.38
N ALA A 203 -23.49 29.20 -26.58
CA ALA A 203 -24.15 29.19 -27.88
C ALA A 203 -24.44 30.64 -28.31
N ARG A 204 -23.86 31.08 -29.42
CA ARG A 204 -24.27 32.29 -30.14
C ARG A 204 -24.07 32.10 -31.65
N GLU A 205 -25.21 31.98 -32.32
CA GLU A 205 -25.58 32.50 -33.64
C GLU A 205 -24.57 32.37 -34.79
N THR A 206 -24.88 31.46 -35.71
CA THR A 206 -24.52 31.59 -37.12
C THR A 206 -25.82 31.63 -37.91
N PHE A 207 -26.27 32.85 -38.20
CA PHE A 207 -27.31 33.13 -39.17
C PHE A 207 -26.69 33.08 -40.58
N SER A 208 -27.40 32.39 -41.48
CA SER A 208 -27.31 32.46 -42.94
C SER A 208 -26.08 31.80 -43.59
N ASP A 209 -26.28 30.66 -44.26
CA ASP A 209 -26.30 30.66 -45.74
C ASP A 209 -26.84 29.35 -46.36
N LEU A 210 -27.80 29.53 -47.27
CA LEU A 210 -28.18 28.72 -48.44
C LEU A 210 -28.35 27.19 -48.33
N GLY A 211 -29.62 26.79 -48.24
CA GLY A 211 -30.09 25.44 -48.54
C GLY A 211 -31.55 25.43 -49.02
N LEU A 212 -31.86 26.19 -50.08
CA LEU A 212 -33.16 26.15 -50.75
C LEU A 212 -33.29 24.82 -51.51
N HIS A 213 -33.71 23.75 -50.82
CA HIS A 213 -34.16 22.51 -51.44
C HIS A 213 -35.61 22.22 -51.02
N ASN A 214 -36.51 22.70 -51.88
CA ASN A 214 -37.71 22.04 -52.35
C ASN A 214 -38.22 20.85 -51.51
N ARG A 215 -39.13 21.09 -50.54
CA ARG A 215 -40.08 20.06 -50.12
C ARG A 215 -41.39 20.69 -49.64
N LYS A 216 -42.42 20.47 -50.47
CA LYS A 216 -43.87 20.50 -50.23
C LYS A 216 -44.32 20.65 -48.75
N PRO A 217 -45.26 21.56 -48.44
CA PRO A 217 -45.75 21.79 -47.09
C PRO A 217 -46.74 20.68 -46.70
N GLN A 218 -46.21 19.59 -46.15
CA GLN A 218 -47.00 18.52 -45.56
C GLN A 218 -46.14 17.81 -44.52
N GLY A 219 -46.15 18.33 -43.28
CA GLY A 219 -45.36 17.73 -42.18
C GLY A 219 -44.86 18.67 -41.09
N ALA A 220 -45.27 19.94 -41.05
CA ALA A 220 -44.85 20.86 -39.98
C ALA A 220 -45.17 20.31 -38.57
N ALA A 221 -46.25 19.56 -38.39
CA ALA A 221 -46.58 18.91 -37.12
C ALA A 221 -45.56 17.83 -36.69
N ALA A 222 -45.01 17.05 -37.63
CA ALA A 222 -44.13 15.91 -37.32
C ALA A 222 -42.71 16.32 -36.89
N SER A 223 -42.23 17.50 -37.32
CA SER A 223 -40.91 18.01 -36.92
C SER A 223 -40.93 18.64 -35.51
N PHE A 224 -42.05 19.26 -35.10
CA PHE A 224 -42.25 19.73 -33.73
C PHE A 224 -42.43 18.57 -32.74
N GLU A 225 -43.05 17.48 -33.19
CA GLU A 225 -43.22 16.27 -32.39
C GLU A 225 -41.87 15.56 -32.17
N SER A 226 -41.01 15.47 -33.19
CA SER A 226 -39.64 14.96 -33.06
C SER A 226 -38.79 15.80 -32.09
N HIS A 227 -38.90 17.13 -32.11
CA HIS A 227 -38.13 17.99 -31.20
C HIS A 227 -38.63 17.89 -29.75
N ASN A 228 -39.95 17.79 -29.54
CA ASN A 228 -40.50 17.50 -28.22
C ASN A 228 -40.05 16.11 -27.72
N ALA A 229 -40.03 15.09 -28.58
CA ALA A 229 -39.54 13.75 -28.24
C ALA A 229 -38.06 13.79 -27.78
N VAL A 230 -37.19 14.49 -28.51
CA VAL A 230 -35.77 14.66 -28.12
C VAL A 230 -35.62 15.44 -26.81
N GLN A 231 -36.41 16.49 -26.58
CA GLN A 231 -36.40 17.20 -25.29
C GLN A 231 -36.84 16.30 -24.14
N THR A 232 -37.83 15.44 -24.38
CA THR A 232 -38.31 14.48 -23.39
C THR A 232 -37.21 13.44 -23.08
N GLU A 233 -36.50 12.95 -24.09
CA GLU A 233 -35.39 12.00 -23.94
C GLU A 233 -34.21 12.60 -23.15
N LEU A 234 -33.81 13.85 -23.47
CA LEU A 234 -32.76 14.54 -22.72
C LEU A 234 -33.15 14.78 -21.26
N SER A 235 -34.41 15.14 -21.01
CA SER A 235 -34.91 15.31 -19.65
C SER A 235 -34.87 13.99 -18.86
N GLN A 236 -35.21 12.88 -19.51
CA GLN A 236 -35.17 11.55 -18.93
C GLN A 236 -33.73 11.09 -18.66
N GLN A 237 -32.80 11.39 -19.56
CA GLN A 237 -31.38 11.08 -19.37
C GLN A 237 -30.78 11.89 -18.22
N LEU A 238 -31.18 13.16 -18.08
CA LEU A 238 -30.73 14.02 -16.99
C LEU A 238 -31.28 13.54 -15.63
N GLU A 239 -32.54 13.10 -15.59
CA GLU A 239 -33.12 12.47 -14.41
C GLU A 239 -32.37 11.19 -14.01
N GLN A 240 -32.04 10.33 -14.98
CA GLN A 240 -31.25 9.12 -14.73
C GLN A 240 -29.84 9.44 -14.21
N MET A 241 -29.16 10.42 -14.82
CA MET A 241 -27.85 10.88 -14.35
C MET A 241 -27.92 11.49 -12.95
N ALA A 242 -28.92 12.30 -12.64
CA ALA A 242 -29.12 12.87 -11.32
C ALA A 242 -29.37 11.77 -10.27
N ALA A 243 -30.16 10.76 -10.60
CA ALA A 243 -30.40 9.61 -9.73
C ALA A 243 -29.13 8.77 -9.51
N GLN A 244 -28.29 8.61 -10.54
CA GLN A 244 -27.00 7.93 -10.42
C GLN A 244 -26.01 8.74 -9.59
N LEU A 245 -25.93 10.05 -9.81
CA LEU A 245 -25.08 10.95 -9.03
C LEU A 245 -25.48 10.93 -7.55
N LYS A 246 -26.78 10.90 -7.25
CA LYS A 246 -27.30 10.74 -5.89
C LYS A 246 -26.88 9.42 -5.26
N ARG A 247 -26.96 8.30 -6.00
CA ARG A 247 -26.47 6.99 -5.50
C ARG A 247 -24.96 7.01 -5.26
N ASN A 248 -24.18 7.62 -6.16
CA ASN A 248 -22.74 7.77 -5.99
C ASN A 248 -22.42 8.63 -4.76
N ALA A 249 -23.13 9.75 -4.56
CA ALA A 249 -22.96 10.61 -3.40
C ALA A 249 -23.29 9.90 -2.07
N LEU A 250 -24.36 9.11 -2.01
CA LEU A 250 -24.70 8.30 -0.84
C LEU A 250 -23.64 7.22 -0.58
N HIS A 251 -23.13 6.58 -1.63
CA HIS A 251 -22.06 5.61 -1.50
C HIS A 251 -20.78 6.27 -0.97
N PHE A 252 -20.40 7.45 -1.48
CA PHE A 252 -19.26 8.20 -0.98
C PHE A 252 -19.45 8.66 0.47
N ALA A 253 -20.64 9.09 0.87
CA ALA A 253 -20.92 9.42 2.27
C ALA A 253 -20.71 8.21 3.19
N SER A 254 -21.21 7.04 2.80
CA SER A 254 -21.01 5.80 3.59
C SER A 254 -19.56 5.32 3.62
N ALA A 255 -18.80 5.56 2.54
CA ALA A 255 -17.38 5.25 2.48
C ALA A 255 -16.58 6.20 3.39
N LEU A 256 -16.90 7.49 3.37
CA LEU A 256 -16.28 8.49 4.24
C LEU A 256 -16.54 8.22 5.72
N GLU A 257 -17.73 7.73 6.08
CA GLU A 257 -18.04 7.35 7.46
C GLU A 257 -17.19 6.16 7.94
N LYS A 258 -17.00 5.15 7.08
CA LYS A 258 -16.09 4.03 7.35
C LYS A 258 -14.63 4.48 7.44
N ASP A 259 -14.20 5.32 6.51
CA ASP A 259 -12.84 5.84 6.48
C ASP A 259 -12.56 6.71 7.72
N ARG A 260 -13.53 7.48 8.18
CA ARG A 260 -13.45 8.23 9.44
C ARG A 260 -13.23 7.29 10.63
N ALA A 261 -13.99 6.20 10.73
CA ALA A 261 -13.80 5.22 11.81
C ALA A 261 -12.40 4.58 11.78
N VAL A 262 -11.86 4.30 10.58
CA VAL A 262 -10.49 3.79 10.42
C VAL A 262 -9.46 4.84 10.84
N VAL A 263 -9.66 6.12 10.49
CA VAL A 263 -8.79 7.22 10.89
C VAL A 263 -8.80 7.41 12.41
N GLU A 264 -9.97 7.41 13.06
CA GLU A 264 -10.09 7.53 14.52
C GLU A 264 -9.42 6.34 15.23
N ALA A 265 -9.59 5.11 14.72
CA ALA A 265 -8.90 3.93 15.25
C ALA A 265 -7.37 3.99 15.06
N ALA A 266 -6.91 4.52 13.94
CA ALA A 266 -5.48 4.73 13.68
C ALA A 266 -4.91 5.81 14.61
N GLN A 267 -5.64 6.90 14.82
CA GLN A 267 -5.26 7.97 15.75
C GLN A 267 -5.12 7.43 17.17
N GLY A 268 -6.10 6.66 17.67
CA GLY A 268 -6.01 6.04 18.99
C GLY A 268 -4.80 5.11 19.15
N LYS A 269 -4.42 4.37 18.10
CA LYS A 269 -3.20 3.55 18.10
C LYS A 269 -1.92 4.38 18.12
N VAL A 270 -1.89 5.50 17.41
CA VAL A 270 -0.73 6.41 17.40
C VAL A 270 -0.57 7.09 18.75
N GLU A 271 -1.65 7.56 19.36
CA GLU A 271 -1.64 8.16 20.72
C GLU A 271 -1.23 7.12 21.78
N GLY A 272 -1.76 5.89 21.70
CA GLY A 272 -1.36 4.78 22.57
C GLY A 272 0.12 4.40 22.40
N ASN A 273 0.64 4.41 21.18
CA ASN A 273 2.05 4.14 20.93
C ASN A 273 2.94 5.28 21.46
N LEU A 274 2.55 6.53 21.24
CA LEU A 274 3.28 7.70 21.71
C LEU A 274 3.42 7.70 23.23
N THR A 275 2.33 7.47 23.96
CA THR A 275 2.35 7.38 25.43
C THR A 275 3.20 6.21 25.93
N PHE A 276 3.16 5.06 25.27
CA PHE A 276 4.04 3.93 25.58
C PHE A 276 5.52 4.29 25.36
N MET A 277 5.83 4.95 24.25
CA MET A 277 7.20 5.33 23.89
C MET A 277 7.74 6.40 24.82
N GLU A 278 6.93 7.36 25.24
CA GLU A 278 7.28 8.36 26.26
C GLU A 278 7.52 7.73 27.62
N THR A 279 6.67 6.77 28.04
CA THR A 279 6.84 6.03 29.28
C THR A 279 8.14 5.22 29.28
N GLN A 280 8.43 4.52 28.18
CA GLN A 280 9.68 3.77 28.02
C GLN A 280 10.88 4.70 27.97
N ARG A 281 10.79 5.85 27.28
CA ARG A 281 11.85 6.87 27.24
C ARG A 281 12.10 7.45 28.63
N GLY A 282 11.06 7.69 29.42
CA GLY A 282 11.16 8.13 30.82
C GLY A 282 11.90 7.10 31.68
N ARG A 283 11.53 5.81 31.55
CA ARG A 283 12.22 4.70 32.24
C ARG A 283 13.67 4.59 31.81
N LEU A 284 13.96 4.62 30.51
CA LEU A 284 15.31 4.58 29.97
C LEU A 284 16.15 5.78 30.45
N LYS A 285 15.57 6.98 30.55
CA LYS A 285 16.25 8.16 31.09
C LYS A 285 16.55 8.01 32.58
N ALA A 286 15.62 7.43 33.36
CA ALA A 286 15.86 7.10 34.76
C ALA A 286 16.96 6.05 34.94
N PHE A 287 16.99 5.01 34.09
CA PHE A 287 18.06 4.01 34.11
C PHE A 287 19.41 4.56 33.61
N ALA A 288 19.41 5.44 32.60
CA ALA A 288 20.61 6.11 32.11
C ALA A 288 21.23 7.04 33.18
N GLY A 289 20.40 7.80 33.90
CA GLY A 289 20.85 8.61 35.03
C GLY A 289 21.42 7.77 36.18
N LYS A 290 20.84 6.59 36.43
CA LYS A 290 21.26 5.69 37.51
C LYS A 290 22.54 4.92 37.17
N SER A 291 22.74 4.55 35.90
CA SER A 291 23.97 3.90 35.43
C SER A 291 25.17 4.85 35.36
N GLY A 292 24.94 6.16 35.17
CA GLY A 292 26.03 7.16 35.18
C GLY A 292 26.45 7.61 36.58
N GLY A 293 25.58 7.44 37.59
CA GLY A 293 25.80 7.96 38.95
C GLY A 293 26.95 7.28 39.71
N THR A 294 27.15 5.97 39.54
CA THR A 294 28.23 5.25 40.22
C THR A 294 29.60 5.69 39.74
N THR A 295 29.78 5.92 38.43
CA THR A 295 31.03 6.46 37.87
C THR A 295 31.33 7.85 38.42
N TRP A 296 30.32 8.71 38.53
CA TRP A 296 30.50 10.06 39.07
C TRP A 296 30.85 10.06 40.56
N ILE A 297 30.25 9.16 41.36
CA ILE A 297 30.62 8.95 42.76
C ILE A 297 32.06 8.45 42.88
N THR A 298 32.49 7.47 42.07
CA THR A 298 33.88 6.98 42.11
C THR A 298 34.89 8.06 41.75
N LEU A 299 34.59 8.88 40.73
CA LEU A 299 35.41 10.04 40.36
C LEU A 299 35.50 11.06 41.50
N GLY A 300 34.39 11.32 42.20
CA GLY A 300 34.36 12.20 43.37
C GLY A 300 35.25 11.69 44.51
N ILE A 301 35.22 10.38 44.80
CA ILE A 301 36.09 9.77 45.82
C ILE A 301 37.56 9.91 45.43
N VAL A 302 37.92 9.58 44.18
CA VAL A 302 39.31 9.71 43.68
C VAL A 302 39.81 11.15 43.78
N LEU A 303 38.97 12.13 43.42
CA LEU A 303 39.29 13.56 43.53
C LEU A 303 39.50 14.00 44.98
N CYS A 304 38.68 13.50 45.91
CA CYS A 304 38.81 13.78 47.34
C CYS A 304 40.13 13.25 47.91
N VAL A 305 40.51 12.02 47.58
CA VAL A 305 41.80 11.45 47.99
C VAL A 305 42.97 12.26 47.42
N LEU A 306 42.88 12.71 46.17
CA LEU A 306 43.87 13.59 45.55
C LEU A 306 44.01 14.93 46.29
N LEU A 307 42.90 15.55 46.68
CA LEU A 307 42.90 16.79 47.45
C LEU A 307 43.51 16.61 48.84
N LEU A 308 43.15 15.54 49.56
CA LEU A 308 43.74 15.22 50.86
C LEU A 308 45.25 14.97 50.75
N PHE A 309 45.70 14.31 49.69
CA PHE A 309 47.11 14.10 49.42
C PHE A 309 47.85 15.42 49.18
N ILE A 310 47.31 16.30 48.33
CA ILE A 310 47.88 17.63 48.08
C ILE A 310 47.93 18.44 49.37
N LEU A 311 46.89 18.42 50.19
CA LEU A 311 46.87 19.10 51.48
C LEU A 311 47.92 18.53 52.44
N MET A 312 48.05 17.21 52.55
CA MET A 312 49.06 16.58 53.42
C MET A 312 50.48 16.98 52.99
N VAL A 313 50.79 16.90 51.69
CA VAL A 313 52.09 17.32 51.14
C VAL A 313 52.31 18.81 51.36
N GLY A 314 51.25 19.62 51.18
CA GLY A 314 51.24 21.05 51.46
C GLY A 314 51.57 21.35 52.92
N PHE A 315 50.94 20.65 53.87
CA PHE A 315 51.21 20.76 55.30
C PHE A 315 52.65 20.39 55.63
N ILE A 316 53.16 19.25 55.14
CA ILE A 316 54.57 18.88 55.36
C ILE A 316 55.50 19.97 54.83
N ARG A 317 55.23 20.51 53.65
CA ARG A 317 56.06 21.55 53.04
C ARG A 317 55.98 22.88 53.78
N MET A 318 54.80 23.24 54.30
CA MET A 318 54.58 24.45 55.08
C MET A 318 55.19 24.35 56.48
N THR A 319 55.12 23.18 57.12
CA THR A 319 55.71 22.94 58.45
C THR A 319 57.23 22.79 58.40
N ARG A 320 57.82 22.48 57.24
CA ARG A 320 59.28 22.42 57.06
C ARG A 320 59.92 23.78 56.72
N PHE A 321 59.10 24.80 56.53
CA PHE A 321 59.52 26.20 56.38
C PHE A 321 59.36 26.91 57.73
#